data_AF-A0A179I2Z6-F1
#
_entry.id   AF-A0A179I2Z6-F1
#
_cell.length_a   1.000
_cell.length_b   1.000
_cell.length_c   1.000
_cell.angle_alpha   90.00
_cell.angle_beta   90.00
_cell.angle_gamma   90.00
#
_symmetry.space_group_name_H-M   'P 1'
#
loop_
_entity.id
_entity.type
_entity.pdbx_description
1 polymer ?
#
loop_
_entity_poly.entity_id
_entity_poly.type
_entity_poly.pdbx_seq_one_letter_code
_entity_poly.pdbx_strand_id
1 'polypeptide(L)'
;MALIIKTHSFFDVAPLRFACFVMDADPWLSFITPGEAAQIWLRFHDACSPNSLVLWSGVGFDRAQTWARDHGRRTLTQAMGPLMDKSDPLCPCHARPPRQWPRYVHAASILFALYVSTGREVVVLTPQPPQRLNPNRTSYYQNIEEPWITACCDESSFRIMFAHPRAKEARDYIYQYWPVDCVADWTAQFPGAGRTQHWTDHAWGAVERSVYKPSELQQRRKSILESLYLYRTGASVYWAAAASICAYAQSSLPTAAACQTPIAEPRPRKLTKSEKKAARREELQRRLEKAKQEAEALKQRVSKKTKRRRKREARHKMKEEQMRDGQMQGEKGKKAEKKKLARQRLEEQRSRAAERVAEEQERARERKEAKRKRIAEANRKADKRDQVMERRRANERKRARERRRAKERRRARKRMRADGGAAQKLKRPKLE
;
A
#
# COMPACT_ATOMS: atom_id res chain seq x y z
N MET A 1 22.49 39.84 -6.80
CA MET A 1 21.79 39.08 -5.74
C MET A 1 21.02 37.94 -6.38
N ALA A 2 21.63 36.75 -6.46
CA ALA A 2 21.01 35.57 -7.06
C ALA A 2 20.26 34.77 -5.98
N LEU A 3 18.94 34.67 -6.12
CA LEU A 3 18.09 33.85 -5.25
C LEU A 3 18.10 32.41 -5.76
N ILE A 4 18.84 31.55 -5.06
CA ILE A 4 18.82 30.10 -5.26
C ILE A 4 17.58 29.54 -4.56
N ILE A 5 16.52 29.28 -5.32
CA ILE A 5 15.34 28.56 -4.83
C ILE A 5 15.66 27.05 -4.92
N LYS A 6 16.00 26.44 -3.77
CA LYS A 6 16.10 24.99 -3.61
C LYS A 6 14.71 24.36 -3.68
N THR A 7 14.37 23.74 -4.80
CA THR A 7 13.23 22.83 -4.92
C THR A 7 13.60 21.48 -4.30
N HIS A 8 13.00 21.16 -3.14
CA HIS A 8 13.08 19.83 -2.55
C HIS A 8 12.16 18.86 -3.31
N SER A 9 12.72 18.09 -4.25
CA SER A 9 12.12 16.87 -4.77
C SER A 9 12.31 15.74 -3.75
N PHE A 10 11.24 15.26 -3.11
CA PHE A 10 11.30 14.18 -2.13
C PHE A 10 10.14 13.19 -2.31
N PHE A 11 10.18 12.42 -3.40
CA PHE A 11 9.56 11.09 -3.45
C PHE A 11 10.67 10.06 -3.19
N ASP A 12 11.08 9.94 -1.93
CA ASP A 12 11.97 8.89 -1.49
C ASP A 12 11.14 7.63 -1.23
N VAL A 13 10.86 6.88 -2.31
CA VAL A 13 10.21 5.57 -2.22
C VAL A 13 11.30 4.57 -1.84
N ALA A 14 11.38 4.26 -0.55
CA ALA A 14 12.27 3.21 -0.06
C ALA A 14 12.02 1.88 -0.83
N PRO A 15 13.08 1.14 -1.23
CA PRO A 15 12.94 -0.11 -1.95
C PRO A 15 12.37 -1.18 -1.01
N LEU A 16 11.07 -1.44 -1.14
CA LEU A 16 10.45 -2.61 -0.55
C LEU A 16 11.00 -3.84 -1.27
N ARG A 17 11.80 -4.63 -0.53
CA ARG A 17 12.29 -5.94 -0.98
C ARG A 17 11.13 -6.80 -1.47
N PHE A 18 11.17 -7.13 -2.75
CA PHE A 18 10.23 -7.97 -3.47
C PHE A 18 10.20 -9.38 -2.87
N ALA A 19 9.07 -9.74 -2.26
CA ALA A 19 8.65 -11.11 -2.19
C ALA A 19 7.75 -11.36 -3.40
N CYS A 20 8.07 -12.38 -4.21
CA CYS A 20 7.17 -12.93 -5.22
C CYS A 20 5.80 -13.17 -4.58
N PHE A 21 4.84 -12.31 -4.89
CA PHE A 21 3.46 -12.45 -4.48
C PHE A 21 2.69 -12.83 -5.74
N VAL A 22 2.20 -14.06 -5.80
CA VAL A 22 1.16 -14.43 -6.76
C VAL A 22 -0.03 -13.51 -6.47
N MET A 23 -0.34 -12.60 -7.38
CA MET A 23 -1.28 -11.50 -7.15
C MET A 23 -2.71 -11.94 -7.48
N ASP A 24 -3.44 -12.49 -6.52
CA ASP A 24 -4.90 -12.60 -6.62
C ASP A 24 -5.54 -11.20 -6.77
N ALA A 25 -6.59 -11.09 -7.58
CA ALA A 25 -7.36 -9.84 -7.73
C ALA A 25 -8.34 -9.60 -6.55
N ASP A 26 -8.73 -10.65 -5.82
CA ASP A 26 -9.70 -10.59 -4.70
C ASP A 26 -9.27 -9.71 -3.51
N PRO A 27 -7.99 -9.68 -3.09
CA PRO A 27 -7.56 -8.80 -2.03
C PRO A 27 -7.85 -7.33 -2.37
N TRP A 28 -7.66 -6.88 -3.61
CA TRP A 28 -7.67 -5.45 -3.93
C TRP A 28 -9.05 -4.81 -3.80
N LEU A 29 -10.08 -5.46 -4.33
CA LEU A 29 -11.46 -5.00 -4.22
C LEU A 29 -12.02 -5.17 -2.80
N SER A 30 -11.44 -6.06 -1.98
CA SER A 30 -11.78 -6.15 -0.55
C SER A 30 -11.28 -4.96 0.29
N PHE A 31 -10.42 -4.09 -0.26
CA PHE A 31 -9.87 -2.92 0.45
C PHE A 31 -10.63 -1.62 0.22
N ILE A 32 -11.56 -1.61 -0.74
CA ILE A 32 -12.52 -0.53 -0.93
C ILE A 32 -13.92 -1.06 -0.65
N THR A 33 -14.73 -0.26 0.03
CA THR A 33 -16.15 -0.59 0.18
C THR A 33 -16.85 -0.44 -1.17
N PRO A 34 -17.95 -1.17 -1.42
CA PRO A 34 -18.72 -0.97 -2.64
C PRO A 34 -19.21 0.48 -2.83
N GLY A 35 -19.50 1.20 -1.74
CA GLY A 35 -19.83 2.63 -1.77
C GLY A 35 -18.66 3.51 -2.25
N GLU A 36 -17.43 3.23 -1.81
CA GLU A 36 -16.23 3.92 -2.32
C GLU A 36 -15.98 3.59 -3.79
N ALA A 37 -16.19 2.33 -4.20
CA ALA A 37 -16.08 1.94 -5.60
C ALA A 37 -17.08 2.70 -6.47
N ALA A 38 -18.34 2.83 -6.01
CA ALA A 38 -19.37 3.61 -6.68
C ALA A 38 -19.00 5.11 -6.75
N GLN A 39 -18.44 5.68 -5.68
CA GLN A 39 -17.99 7.07 -5.67
C GLN A 39 -16.85 7.31 -6.69
N ILE A 40 -15.86 6.41 -6.74
CA ILE A 40 -14.77 6.49 -7.72
C ILE A 40 -15.32 6.37 -9.14
N TRP A 41 -16.23 5.42 -9.38
CA TRP A 41 -16.85 5.20 -10.68
C TRP A 41 -17.66 6.41 -11.16
N LEU A 42 -18.47 6.99 -10.26
CA LEU A 42 -19.24 8.20 -10.55
C LEU A 42 -18.31 9.36 -10.89
N ARG A 43 -17.20 9.53 -10.16
CA ARG A 43 -16.19 10.55 -10.49
C ARG A 43 -15.62 10.38 -11.90
N PHE A 44 -15.33 9.15 -12.33
CA PHE A 44 -14.90 8.92 -13.70
C PHE A 44 -15.98 9.28 -14.71
N HIS A 45 -17.24 8.95 -14.42
CA HIS A 45 -18.38 9.30 -15.28
C HIS A 45 -18.56 10.82 -15.42
N ASP A 46 -18.44 11.57 -14.33
CA ASP A 46 -18.67 13.02 -14.31
C ASP A 46 -17.49 13.81 -14.88
N ALA A 47 -16.25 13.35 -14.63
CA ALA A 47 -15.06 14.12 -14.94
C ALA A 47 -14.53 13.92 -16.38
N CYS A 48 -14.83 12.79 -17.00
CA CYS A 48 -14.21 12.40 -18.27
C CYS A 48 -15.08 11.43 -19.09
N SER A 49 -14.86 11.44 -20.40
CA SER A 49 -15.30 10.34 -21.28
C SER A 49 -14.27 9.21 -21.26
N PRO A 50 -14.65 7.94 -21.50
CA PRO A 50 -13.71 6.81 -21.52
C PRO A 50 -12.52 7.03 -22.48
N ASN A 51 -12.76 7.59 -23.66
CA ASN A 51 -11.73 7.84 -24.67
C ASN A 51 -10.83 9.05 -24.34
N SER A 52 -11.23 9.89 -23.39
CA SER A 52 -10.42 11.03 -22.90
C SER A 52 -9.44 10.64 -21.79
N LEU A 53 -9.32 9.35 -21.47
CA LEU A 53 -8.40 8.88 -20.45
C LEU A 53 -7.01 8.58 -21.03
N VAL A 54 -6.00 8.70 -20.17
CA VAL A 54 -4.62 8.40 -20.51
C VAL A 54 -3.93 7.64 -19.38
N LEU A 55 -3.25 6.56 -19.75
CA LEU A 55 -2.42 5.73 -18.90
C LEU A 55 -0.95 6.11 -19.12
N TRP A 56 -0.05 5.66 -18.26
CA TRP A 56 1.37 5.93 -18.45
C TRP A 56 2.27 4.88 -17.78
N SER A 57 3.43 4.62 -18.39
CA SER A 57 4.46 3.74 -17.85
C SER A 57 5.84 4.30 -18.19
N GLY A 58 6.76 4.38 -17.22
CA GLY A 58 8.13 4.85 -17.46
C GLY A 58 8.28 6.35 -17.81
N VAL A 59 7.18 7.09 -17.90
CA VAL A 59 7.15 8.56 -18.02
C VAL A 59 7.06 9.19 -16.63
N GLY A 60 7.65 10.36 -16.42
CA GLY A 60 7.58 11.06 -15.13
C GLY A 60 6.17 11.61 -14.87
N PHE A 61 5.73 11.60 -13.61
CA PHE A 61 4.39 12.03 -13.22
C PHE A 61 4.01 13.42 -13.79
N ASP A 62 4.84 14.44 -13.56
CA ASP A 62 4.55 15.81 -14.01
C ASP A 62 4.40 15.91 -15.54
N ARG A 63 5.17 15.11 -16.27
CA ARG A 63 5.10 15.06 -17.74
C ARG A 63 3.83 14.39 -18.22
N ALA A 64 3.42 13.29 -17.58
CA ALA A 64 2.17 12.63 -17.90
C ALA A 64 0.96 13.54 -17.60
N GLN A 65 0.99 14.23 -16.46
CA GLN A 65 -0.03 15.21 -16.08
C GLN A 65 -0.15 16.37 -17.08
N THR A 66 0.99 16.92 -17.50
CA THR A 66 1.07 18.03 -18.46
C THR A 66 0.60 17.59 -19.84
N TRP A 67 1.13 16.47 -20.34
CA TRP A 67 0.74 15.94 -21.65
C TRP A 67 -0.77 15.66 -21.70
N ALA A 68 -1.34 15.06 -20.65
CA ALA A 68 -2.77 14.82 -20.56
C ALA A 68 -3.57 16.13 -20.70
N ARG A 69 -3.19 17.17 -19.94
CA ARG A 69 -3.84 18.48 -19.99
C ARG A 69 -3.77 19.12 -21.37
N ASP A 70 -2.58 19.10 -21.98
CA ASP A 70 -2.34 19.69 -23.30
C ASP A 70 -3.21 19.03 -24.40
N HIS A 71 -3.59 17.76 -24.20
CA HIS A 71 -4.36 16.96 -25.16
C HIS A 71 -5.83 16.79 -24.77
N GLY A 72 -6.34 17.55 -23.79
CA GLY A 72 -7.72 17.40 -23.31
C GLY A 72 -8.03 16.02 -22.71
N ARG A 73 -7.00 15.32 -22.24
CA ARG A 73 -7.07 13.98 -21.63
C ARG A 73 -6.86 14.05 -20.12
N ARG A 74 -7.22 12.97 -19.41
CA ARG A 74 -7.06 12.85 -17.96
C ARG A 74 -6.33 11.58 -17.55
N THR A 75 -5.33 11.75 -16.70
CA THR A 75 -4.71 10.64 -15.94
C THR A 75 -5.63 10.17 -14.80
N LEU A 76 -5.36 8.99 -14.23
CA LEU A 76 -6.05 8.49 -13.03
C LEU A 76 -6.17 9.56 -11.93
N THR A 77 -5.07 10.24 -11.62
CA THR A 77 -5.03 11.27 -10.56
C THR A 77 -5.93 12.47 -10.90
N GLN A 78 -5.97 12.90 -12.16
CA GLN A 78 -6.83 14.01 -12.62
C GLN A 78 -8.30 13.61 -12.66
N ALA A 79 -8.60 12.36 -13.04
CA ALA A 79 -9.95 11.83 -13.10
C ALA A 79 -10.54 11.64 -11.69
N MET A 80 -9.71 11.23 -10.71
CA MET A 80 -10.13 11.10 -9.31
C MET A 80 -10.26 12.44 -8.58
N GLY A 81 -9.50 13.47 -9.00
CA GLY A 81 -9.58 14.83 -8.45
C GLY A 81 -9.43 14.87 -6.92
N PRO A 82 -10.42 15.41 -6.18
CA PRO A 82 -10.43 15.47 -4.71
C PRO A 82 -10.13 14.14 -3.99
N LEU A 83 -10.45 13.00 -4.59
CA LEU A 83 -10.21 11.69 -3.97
C LEU A 83 -8.71 11.31 -3.93
N MET A 84 -7.88 11.99 -4.72
CA MET A 84 -6.42 11.78 -4.77
C MET A 84 -5.61 12.98 -4.29
N ASP A 85 -6.24 14.13 -4.08
CA ASP A 85 -5.57 15.35 -3.60
C ASP A 85 -5.39 15.28 -2.08
N LYS A 86 -4.15 15.15 -1.62
CA LYS A 86 -3.80 15.07 -0.18
C LYS A 86 -4.06 16.36 0.59
N SER A 87 -4.40 17.47 -0.09
CA SER A 87 -4.82 18.70 0.55
C SER A 87 -6.33 18.80 0.71
N ASP A 88 -7.09 17.96 -0.01
CA ASP A 88 -8.54 17.95 0.02
C ASP A 88 -9.07 17.08 1.17
N PRO A 89 -10.00 17.58 2.00
CA PRO A 89 -10.58 16.82 3.10
C PRO A 89 -11.34 15.55 2.64
N LEU A 90 -11.77 15.48 1.38
CA LEU A 90 -12.43 14.31 0.80
C LEU A 90 -11.44 13.20 0.46
N CYS A 91 -10.12 13.44 0.51
CA CYS A 91 -9.12 12.42 0.26
C CYS A 91 -9.16 11.31 1.32
N PRO A 92 -9.44 10.05 0.94
CA PRO A 92 -9.44 8.93 1.87
C PRO A 92 -8.07 8.68 2.53
N CYS A 93 -7.01 9.30 2.00
CA CYS A 93 -5.66 9.23 2.56
C CYS A 93 -5.56 9.70 4.01
N HIS A 94 -6.42 10.62 4.47
CA HIS A 94 -6.40 11.13 5.84
C HIS A 94 -7.03 10.15 6.84
N ALA A 95 -8.07 9.42 6.41
CA ALA A 95 -8.77 8.45 7.24
C ALA A 95 -8.09 7.07 7.25
N ARG A 96 -7.16 6.82 6.31
CA ARG A 96 -6.57 5.49 6.11
C ARG A 96 -5.14 5.38 6.65
N PRO A 97 -4.78 4.22 7.24
CA PRO A 97 -3.39 3.92 7.55
C PRO A 97 -2.50 3.98 6.29
N PRO A 98 -1.23 4.42 6.39
CA PRO A 98 -0.33 4.51 5.23
C PRO A 98 -0.15 3.21 4.44
N ARG A 99 -0.36 2.05 5.08
CA ARG A 99 -0.28 0.73 4.43
C ARG A 99 -1.50 0.39 3.57
N GLN A 100 -2.63 1.05 3.80
CA GLN A 100 -3.87 0.82 3.06
C GLN A 100 -4.01 1.76 1.86
N TRP A 101 -3.33 2.91 1.88
CA TRP A 101 -3.37 3.87 0.76
C TRP A 101 -2.93 3.26 -0.58
N PRO A 102 -1.80 2.54 -0.70
CA PRO A 102 -1.44 1.89 -1.96
C PRO A 102 -2.50 0.90 -2.44
N ARG A 103 -3.14 0.17 -1.52
CA ARG A 103 -4.22 -0.78 -1.86
C ARG A 103 -5.46 -0.08 -2.41
N TYR A 104 -5.80 1.08 -1.84
CA TYR A 104 -6.86 1.94 -2.35
C TYR A 104 -6.54 2.40 -3.78
N VAL A 105 -5.30 2.87 -4.03
CA VAL A 105 -4.86 3.31 -5.36
C VAL A 105 -4.85 2.13 -6.36
N HIS A 106 -4.45 0.93 -5.95
CA HIS A 106 -4.54 -0.27 -6.78
C HIS A 106 -5.99 -0.57 -7.18
N ALA A 107 -6.93 -0.51 -6.23
CA ALA A 107 -8.34 -0.73 -6.52
C ALA A 107 -8.92 0.36 -7.44
N ALA A 108 -8.54 1.63 -7.25
CA ALA A 108 -8.91 2.72 -8.13
C ALA A 108 -8.34 2.55 -9.55
N SER A 109 -7.11 2.04 -9.68
CA SER A 109 -6.47 1.71 -10.96
C SER A 109 -7.21 0.57 -11.70
N ILE A 110 -7.69 -0.45 -10.97
CA ILE A 110 -8.59 -1.47 -11.56
C ILE A 110 -9.89 -0.83 -12.08
N LEU A 111 -10.55 -0.01 -11.27
CA LEU A 111 -11.78 0.68 -11.68
C LEU A 111 -11.53 1.61 -12.89
N PHE A 112 -10.36 2.24 -12.95
CA PHE A 112 -9.95 3.09 -14.06
C PHE A 112 -9.77 2.29 -15.35
N ALA A 113 -9.09 1.15 -15.28
CA ALA A 113 -8.95 0.22 -16.41
C ALA A 113 -10.32 -0.31 -16.90
N LEU A 114 -11.22 -0.64 -15.97
CA LEU A 114 -12.57 -1.06 -16.31
C LEU A 114 -13.39 0.08 -16.94
N TYR A 115 -13.26 1.30 -16.45
CA TYR A 115 -13.95 2.45 -17.04
C TYR A 115 -13.42 2.74 -18.45
N VAL A 116 -12.10 2.69 -18.64
CA VAL A 116 -11.45 2.75 -19.97
C VAL A 116 -12.01 1.68 -20.90
N SER A 117 -12.24 0.44 -20.42
CA SER A 117 -12.79 -0.67 -21.23
C SER A 117 -14.21 -0.43 -21.77
N THR A 118 -14.90 0.62 -21.32
CA THR A 118 -16.21 1.02 -21.87
C THR A 118 -16.10 1.92 -23.10
N GLY A 119 -14.90 2.40 -23.41
CA GLY A 119 -14.59 3.19 -24.60
C GLY A 119 -14.16 2.34 -25.80
N ARG A 120 -13.49 2.99 -26.75
CA ARG A 120 -12.95 2.33 -27.97
C ARG A 120 -11.42 2.36 -28.05
N GLU A 121 -10.78 3.26 -27.33
CA GLU A 121 -9.33 3.38 -27.33
C GLU A 121 -8.82 4.01 -26.04
N VAL A 122 -7.54 3.76 -25.77
CA VAL A 122 -6.80 4.48 -24.71
C VAL A 122 -5.39 4.78 -25.16
N VAL A 123 -4.88 5.96 -24.78
CA VAL A 123 -3.49 6.33 -25.00
C VAL A 123 -2.66 5.98 -23.76
N VAL A 124 -1.49 5.39 -23.96
CA VAL A 124 -0.51 5.07 -22.94
C VAL A 124 0.77 5.83 -23.21
N LEU A 125 1.17 6.68 -22.27
CA LEU A 125 2.41 7.43 -22.36
C LEU A 125 3.57 6.55 -21.96
N THR A 126 4.52 6.40 -22.86
CA THR A 126 5.66 5.49 -22.71
C THR A 126 6.96 6.19 -23.12
N PRO A 127 8.12 5.77 -22.58
CA PRO A 127 9.40 5.96 -23.24
C PRO A 127 9.35 5.57 -24.72
N GLN A 128 10.15 6.25 -25.53
CA GLN A 128 10.31 5.91 -26.94
C GLN A 128 10.99 4.53 -27.13
N PRO A 129 10.79 3.88 -28.29
CA PRO A 129 11.51 2.67 -28.69
C PRO A 129 13.04 2.83 -28.58
N PRO A 130 13.78 1.73 -28.38
CA PRO A 130 13.31 0.33 -28.37
C PRO A 130 12.61 -0.10 -27.07
N GLN A 131 12.80 0.64 -25.98
CA GLN A 131 12.39 0.20 -24.64
C GLN A 131 11.21 1.03 -24.10
N ARG A 132 10.00 0.65 -24.51
CA ARG A 132 8.77 1.42 -24.28
C ARG A 132 8.16 1.23 -22.89
N LEU A 133 8.42 0.11 -22.22
CA LEU A 133 7.80 -0.21 -20.94
C LEU A 133 8.86 -0.46 -19.87
N ASN A 134 8.45 -0.39 -18.59
CA ASN A 134 9.35 -0.68 -17.49
C ASN A 134 9.80 -2.17 -17.55
N PRO A 135 11.10 -2.46 -17.58
CA PRO A 135 11.62 -3.83 -17.68
C PRO A 135 11.18 -4.73 -16.54
N ASN A 136 11.07 -4.16 -15.34
CA ASN A 136 10.70 -4.89 -14.13
C ASN A 136 9.19 -5.18 -14.08
N ARG A 137 8.44 -4.69 -15.07
CA ARG A 137 6.98 -4.74 -15.12
C ARG A 137 6.30 -4.12 -13.91
N THR A 138 7.00 -3.33 -13.09
CA THR A 138 6.47 -2.82 -11.81
C THR A 138 5.50 -1.65 -11.94
N SER A 139 5.22 -1.18 -13.15
CA SER A 139 4.26 -0.10 -13.36
C SER A 139 2.82 -0.58 -13.11
N TYR A 140 1.97 0.33 -12.65
CA TYR A 140 0.52 0.09 -12.53
C TYR A 140 -0.07 -0.34 -13.87
N TYR A 141 0.35 0.31 -14.96
CA TYR A 141 -0.04 -0.05 -16.30
C TYR A 141 0.21 -1.54 -16.61
N GLN A 142 1.44 -2.02 -16.45
CA GLN A 142 1.79 -3.40 -16.83
C GLN A 142 1.23 -4.47 -15.89
N ASN A 143 1.17 -4.19 -14.58
CA ASN A 143 0.77 -5.20 -13.58
C ASN A 143 -0.74 -5.24 -13.33
N ILE A 144 -1.44 -4.13 -13.58
CA ILE A 144 -2.84 -3.96 -13.23
C ILE A 144 -3.62 -3.58 -14.48
N GLU A 145 -3.37 -2.41 -15.06
CA GLU A 145 -4.32 -1.81 -16.01
C GLU A 145 -4.37 -2.57 -17.35
N GLU A 146 -3.22 -2.89 -17.95
CA GLU A 146 -3.10 -3.61 -19.22
C GLU A 146 -3.75 -5.00 -19.15
N PRO A 147 -3.48 -5.88 -18.16
CA PRO A 147 -4.18 -7.16 -18.01
C PRO A 147 -5.70 -7.03 -17.96
N TRP A 148 -6.23 -6.03 -17.24
CA TRP A 148 -7.68 -5.81 -17.16
C TRP A 148 -8.25 -5.34 -18.50
N ILE A 149 -7.59 -4.40 -19.17
CA ILE A 149 -8.04 -3.87 -20.48
C ILE A 149 -8.04 -4.99 -21.52
N THR A 150 -6.91 -5.67 -21.70
CA THR A 150 -6.73 -6.72 -22.72
C THR A 150 -7.59 -7.95 -22.46
N ALA A 151 -7.89 -8.30 -21.20
CA ALA A 151 -8.82 -9.39 -20.91
C ALA A 151 -10.29 -9.01 -21.13
N CYS A 152 -10.66 -7.73 -20.95
CA CYS A 152 -12.05 -7.29 -20.96
C CYS A 152 -12.53 -6.67 -22.27
N CYS A 153 -11.60 -6.36 -23.18
CA CYS A 153 -11.91 -5.75 -24.48
C CYS A 153 -11.69 -6.74 -25.62
N ASP A 154 -12.48 -6.58 -26.67
CA ASP A 154 -12.32 -7.33 -27.92
C ASP A 154 -11.28 -6.63 -28.81
N GLU A 155 -10.33 -7.41 -29.34
CA GLU A 155 -9.27 -6.97 -30.26
C GLU A 155 -9.83 -6.23 -31.50
N SER A 156 -11.03 -6.58 -31.96
CA SER A 156 -11.68 -5.94 -33.11
C SER A 156 -12.25 -4.54 -32.82
N SER A 157 -12.55 -4.25 -31.55
CA SER A 157 -13.33 -3.06 -31.15
C SER A 157 -12.55 -2.06 -30.30
N PHE A 158 -11.44 -2.48 -29.69
CA PHE A 158 -10.67 -1.67 -28.76
C PHE A 158 -9.19 -1.59 -29.15
N ARG A 159 -8.59 -0.41 -29.01
CA ARG A 159 -7.17 -0.18 -29.34
C ARG A 159 -6.41 0.41 -28.16
N ILE A 160 -5.22 -0.11 -27.90
CA ILE A 160 -4.24 0.54 -27.01
C ILE A 160 -3.24 1.28 -27.90
N MET A 161 -3.16 2.58 -27.72
CA MET A 161 -2.30 3.46 -28.49
C MET A 161 -1.15 3.95 -27.64
N PHE A 162 0.06 4.04 -28.18
CA PHE A 162 1.23 4.58 -27.48
C PHE A 162 1.58 5.98 -27.98
N ALA A 163 1.96 6.84 -27.04
CA ALA A 163 2.58 8.14 -27.31
C ALA A 163 3.90 8.27 -26.55
N HIS A 164 4.82 9.05 -27.11
CA HIS A 164 6.18 9.21 -26.57
C HIS A 164 6.51 10.67 -26.23
N PRO A 165 6.03 11.22 -25.10
CA PRO A 165 6.23 12.63 -24.73
C PRO A 165 7.70 13.04 -24.49
N ARG A 166 8.66 12.12 -24.58
CA ARG A 166 10.10 12.41 -24.47
C ARG A 166 10.77 12.64 -25.82
N ALA A 167 10.22 12.08 -26.89
CA ALA A 167 10.69 12.30 -28.25
C ALA A 167 10.22 13.69 -28.69
N LYS A 168 11.11 14.67 -28.77
CA LYS A 168 10.72 16.05 -29.13
C LYS A 168 10.05 16.11 -30.52
N GLU A 169 10.56 15.32 -31.46
CA GLU A 169 10.10 15.25 -32.85
C GLU A 169 8.80 14.46 -33.02
N ALA A 170 8.49 13.57 -32.06
CA ALA A 170 7.34 12.65 -32.12
C ALA A 170 6.47 12.75 -30.86
N ARG A 171 6.44 13.94 -30.22
CA ARG A 171 5.83 14.15 -28.91
C ARG A 171 4.34 13.78 -28.90
N ASP A 172 3.68 14.14 -29.99
CA ASP A 172 2.23 14.03 -30.16
C ASP A 172 1.86 12.93 -31.17
N TYR A 173 2.86 12.23 -31.72
CA TYR A 173 2.63 11.09 -32.58
C TYR A 173 2.15 9.90 -31.76
N ILE A 174 1.06 9.28 -32.22
CA ILE A 174 0.39 8.18 -31.56
C ILE A 174 0.29 7.03 -32.55
N TYR A 175 0.63 5.81 -32.12
CA TYR A 175 0.49 4.60 -32.94
C TYR A 175 -0.08 3.44 -32.13
N GLN A 176 -0.61 2.45 -32.82
CA GLN A 176 -1.23 1.29 -32.18
C GLN A 176 -0.16 0.36 -31.59
N TYR A 177 -0.36 -0.04 -30.33
CA TYR A 177 0.43 -1.06 -29.65
C TYR A 177 -0.31 -2.39 -29.56
N TRP A 178 -1.63 -2.34 -29.35
CA TRP A 178 -2.49 -3.52 -29.26
C TRP A 178 -3.82 -3.25 -30.01
N PRO A 179 -4.36 -4.23 -30.75
CA PRO A 179 -3.92 -5.63 -30.88
C PRO A 179 -2.71 -5.84 -31.81
N VAL A 180 -2.49 -4.95 -32.78
CA VAL A 180 -1.35 -5.00 -33.71
C VAL A 180 -0.36 -3.89 -33.35
N ASP A 181 0.90 -4.25 -33.16
CA ASP A 181 1.97 -3.34 -32.75
C ASP A 181 2.64 -2.67 -33.96
N CYS A 182 2.32 -1.39 -34.18
CA CYS A 182 2.80 -0.56 -35.28
C CYS A 182 4.10 0.20 -34.94
N VAL A 183 4.94 -0.35 -34.07
CA VAL A 183 6.22 0.30 -33.68
C VAL A 183 7.20 0.42 -34.84
N ALA A 184 7.10 -0.46 -35.85
CA ALA A 184 7.93 -0.39 -37.05
C ALA A 184 7.69 0.91 -37.82
N ASP A 185 6.42 1.31 -37.97
CA ASP A 185 6.03 2.56 -38.65
C ASP A 185 6.59 3.78 -37.91
N TRP A 186 6.49 3.78 -36.58
CA TRP A 186 7.09 4.81 -35.74
C TRP A 186 8.61 4.89 -35.93
N THR A 187 9.29 3.74 -35.95
CA THR A 187 10.75 3.67 -36.04
C THR A 187 11.24 4.11 -37.42
N ALA A 188 10.51 3.76 -38.48
CA ALA A 188 10.79 4.20 -39.84
C ALA A 188 10.63 5.72 -40.00
N GLN A 189 9.62 6.30 -39.34
CA GLN A 189 9.36 7.74 -39.40
C GLN A 189 10.33 8.57 -38.54
N PHE A 190 10.80 8.03 -37.41
CA PHE A 190 11.66 8.73 -36.46
C PHE A 190 12.98 7.98 -36.17
N PRO A 191 13.83 7.73 -37.20
CA PRO A 191 15.04 6.92 -37.06
C PRO A 191 16.07 7.53 -36.07
N GLY A 192 16.08 8.86 -35.91
CA GLY A 192 16.98 9.58 -35.00
C GLY A 192 16.47 9.70 -33.55
N ALA A 193 15.22 9.31 -33.27
CA ALA A 193 14.62 9.50 -31.96
C ALA A 193 15.11 8.45 -30.93
N GLY A 194 15.82 7.40 -31.33
CA GLY A 194 16.28 6.31 -30.46
C GLY A 194 17.43 6.66 -29.51
N ARG A 195 17.21 7.55 -28.53
CA ARG A 195 18.10 7.62 -27.35
C ARG A 195 17.70 6.54 -26.35
N THR A 196 18.61 5.59 -26.10
CA THR A 196 18.45 4.52 -25.11
C THR A 196 18.22 5.13 -23.74
N GLN A 197 17.01 4.95 -23.21
CA GLN A 197 16.75 5.31 -21.84
C GLN A 197 17.54 4.35 -20.94
N HIS A 198 18.53 4.88 -20.23
CA HIS A 198 19.33 4.08 -19.31
C HIS A 198 18.50 3.73 -18.07
N TRP A 199 17.89 2.56 -18.06
CA TRP A 199 17.44 1.93 -16.83
C TRP A 199 18.72 1.41 -16.15
N THR A 200 19.11 1.97 -15.01
CA THR A 200 20.35 1.61 -14.30
C THR A 200 20.46 0.10 -14.07
N ASP A 201 21.48 -0.52 -14.67
CA ASP A 201 22.11 -1.84 -14.43
C ASP A 201 21.28 -2.90 -13.70
N HIS A 202 20.24 -3.45 -14.32
CA HIS A 202 19.52 -4.60 -13.75
C HIS A 202 19.47 -5.77 -14.74
N ALA A 203 19.76 -6.97 -14.23
CA ALA A 203 19.76 -8.21 -14.99
C ALA A 203 18.34 -8.54 -15.48
N TRP A 204 18.22 -8.84 -16.78
CA TRP A 204 17.02 -9.21 -17.50
C TRP A 204 16.51 -10.62 -17.16
N GLY A 205 16.35 -10.92 -15.87
CA GLY A 205 15.70 -12.16 -15.46
C GLY A 205 14.29 -12.22 -16.04
N ALA A 206 13.87 -13.40 -16.49
CA ALA A 206 12.52 -13.66 -16.96
C ALA A 206 11.50 -13.33 -15.84
N VAL A 207 11.03 -12.09 -15.81
CA VAL A 207 9.96 -11.68 -14.89
C VAL A 207 8.70 -12.39 -15.36
N GLU A 208 8.30 -13.38 -14.58
CA GLU A 208 7.09 -14.17 -14.75
C GLU A 208 5.91 -13.20 -14.94
N ARG A 209 5.24 -13.26 -16.11
CA ARG A 209 3.99 -12.52 -16.31
C ARG A 209 3.07 -12.93 -15.17
N SER A 210 2.41 -11.98 -14.51
CA SER A 210 1.29 -12.30 -13.64
C SER A 210 0.28 -13.09 -14.48
N VAL A 211 0.19 -14.39 -14.23
CA VAL A 211 -0.65 -15.32 -15.00
C VAL A 211 -2.09 -15.12 -14.55
N TYR A 212 -2.70 -14.02 -14.99
CA TYR A 212 -4.14 -13.84 -14.92
C TYR A 212 -4.77 -14.67 -16.03
N LYS A 213 -5.75 -15.50 -15.70
CA LYS A 213 -6.59 -16.12 -16.73
C LYS A 213 -7.58 -15.06 -17.24
N PRO A 214 -7.62 -14.76 -18.55
CA PRO A 214 -8.53 -13.75 -19.08
C PRO A 214 -10.00 -13.97 -18.68
N SER A 215 -10.45 -15.22 -18.66
CA SER A 215 -11.82 -15.59 -18.24
C SER A 215 -12.15 -15.21 -16.79
N GLU A 216 -11.18 -15.30 -15.87
CA GLU A 216 -11.37 -14.88 -14.48
C GLU A 216 -11.53 -13.37 -14.38
N LEU A 217 -10.73 -12.59 -15.13
CA LEU A 217 -10.85 -11.14 -15.16
C LEU A 217 -12.19 -10.69 -15.78
N GLN A 218 -12.64 -11.35 -16.85
CA GLN A 218 -13.94 -11.09 -17.46
C GLN A 218 -15.11 -11.36 -16.49
N GLN A 219 -15.07 -12.50 -15.79
CA GLN A 219 -16.09 -12.84 -14.79
C GLN A 219 -16.10 -11.80 -13.65
N ARG A 220 -14.91 -11.39 -13.18
CA ARG A 220 -14.79 -10.37 -12.14
C ARG A 220 -15.30 -9.01 -12.62
N ARG A 221 -15.01 -8.59 -13.86
CA ARG A 221 -15.57 -7.37 -14.46
C ARG A 221 -17.09 -7.38 -14.38
N LYS A 222 -17.74 -8.48 -14.78
CA LYS A 222 -19.19 -8.61 -14.69
C LYS A 222 -19.70 -8.41 -13.25
N SER A 223 -19.08 -9.10 -12.29
CA SER A 223 -19.43 -8.98 -10.86
C SER A 223 -19.26 -7.55 -10.30
N ILE A 224 -18.18 -6.85 -10.70
CA ILE A 224 -17.93 -5.46 -10.28
C ILE A 224 -18.95 -4.52 -10.89
N LEU A 225 -19.23 -4.63 -12.18
CA LEU A 225 -20.19 -3.77 -12.87
C LEU A 225 -21.62 -3.98 -12.37
N GLU A 226 -22.01 -5.23 -12.09
CA GLU A 226 -23.29 -5.56 -11.44
C GLU A 226 -23.38 -4.91 -10.05
N SER A 227 -22.31 -5.02 -9.26
CA SER A 227 -22.25 -4.38 -7.93
C SER A 227 -22.37 -2.86 -8.04
N LEU A 228 -21.67 -2.21 -8.97
CA LEU A 228 -21.75 -0.77 -9.20
C LEU A 228 -23.13 -0.33 -9.68
N TYR A 229 -23.76 -1.12 -10.56
CA TYR A 229 -25.11 -0.86 -11.06
C TYR A 229 -26.14 -0.85 -9.92
N LEU A 230 -26.09 -1.84 -9.01
CA LEU A 230 -26.98 -1.90 -7.85
C LEU A 230 -26.84 -0.70 -6.90
N TYR A 231 -25.63 -0.13 -6.81
CA TYR A 231 -25.42 1.10 -6.05
C TYR A 231 -25.97 2.32 -6.78
N ARG A 232 -25.84 2.40 -8.11
CA ARG A 232 -26.38 3.50 -8.92
C ARG A 232 -27.90 3.54 -8.94
N THR A 233 -28.58 2.40 -9.00
CA THR A 233 -30.05 2.32 -9.08
C THR A 233 -30.75 2.42 -7.73
N GLY A 234 -30.02 2.66 -6.63
CA GLY A 234 -30.61 2.75 -5.29
C GLY A 234 -31.07 1.42 -4.71
N ALA A 235 -30.87 0.29 -5.40
CA ALA A 235 -31.12 -1.04 -4.85
C ALA A 235 -30.23 -1.34 -3.61
N SER A 236 -29.13 -0.60 -3.43
CA SER A 236 -28.32 -0.61 -2.21
C SER A 236 -29.00 0.02 -0.98
N VAL A 237 -30.04 0.85 -1.14
CA VAL A 237 -30.77 1.43 0.02
C VAL A 237 -31.44 0.31 0.82
N TYR A 238 -31.87 -0.77 0.15
CA TYR A 238 -32.38 -1.99 0.81
C TYR A 238 -31.30 -2.73 1.62
N TRP A 239 -30.04 -2.71 1.19
CA TRP A 239 -28.94 -3.34 1.92
C TRP A 239 -28.37 -2.47 3.04
N ALA A 240 -28.40 -1.14 2.91
CA ALA A 240 -28.07 -0.22 4.00
C ALA A 240 -29.11 -0.30 5.13
N ALA A 241 -30.41 -0.42 4.79
CA ALA A 241 -31.46 -0.69 5.77
C ALA A 241 -31.26 -2.07 6.46
N ALA A 242 -30.96 -3.12 5.71
CA ALA A 242 -30.68 -4.45 6.27
C ALA A 242 -29.42 -4.49 7.16
N ALA A 243 -28.35 -3.77 6.77
CA ALA A 243 -27.14 -3.64 7.59
C ALA A 243 -27.36 -2.78 8.84
N SER A 244 -28.23 -1.76 8.74
CA SER A 244 -28.64 -0.92 9.88
C SER A 244 -29.54 -1.68 10.86
N ILE A 245 -30.36 -2.63 10.38
CA ILE A 245 -31.15 -3.55 11.23
C ILE A 245 -30.23 -4.53 11.98
N CYS A 246 -29.11 -4.97 11.41
CA CYS A 246 -28.08 -5.74 12.13
C CYS A 246 -27.30 -4.90 13.16
N ALA A 247 -27.12 -3.59 12.95
CA ALA A 247 -26.51 -2.71 13.93
C ALA A 247 -27.45 -2.39 15.11
N TYR A 248 -28.76 -2.32 14.86
CA TYR A 248 -29.78 -2.09 15.89
C TYR A 248 -29.99 -3.30 16.83
N ALA A 249 -29.68 -4.51 16.36
CA ALA A 249 -29.70 -5.73 17.18
C ALA A 249 -28.58 -5.82 18.23
N GLN A 250 -27.62 -4.88 18.24
CA GLN A 250 -26.61 -4.73 19.31
C GLN A 250 -26.95 -3.64 20.33
N SER A 251 -28.07 -2.92 20.16
CA SER A 251 -28.47 -1.82 21.07
C SER A 251 -29.79 -2.07 21.81
N SER A 252 -30.35 -3.28 21.81
CA SER A 252 -31.59 -3.56 22.54
C SER A 252 -31.32 -4.03 23.97
N LEU A 253 -31.40 -3.10 24.94
CA LEU A 253 -32.03 -3.24 26.27
C LEU A 253 -32.44 -1.82 26.75
N PRO A 254 -33.51 -1.68 27.54
CA PRO A 254 -34.62 -0.80 27.18
C PRO A 254 -34.58 0.53 27.92
N THR A 255 -35.05 1.58 27.25
CA THR A 255 -35.50 2.81 27.89
C THR A 255 -36.98 2.67 28.21
N ALA A 256 -37.33 2.68 29.50
CA ALA A 256 -38.64 3.08 29.97
C ALA A 256 -38.48 4.34 30.81
N ALA A 257 -39.33 5.32 30.51
CA ALA A 257 -39.29 6.69 30.95
C ALA A 257 -39.61 6.88 32.44
N ALA A 258 -38.99 7.89 33.05
CA ALA A 258 -39.66 8.78 34.02
C ALA A 258 -38.84 10.06 34.22
N CYS A 259 -39.55 11.18 34.28
CA CYS A 259 -39.07 12.53 34.52
C CYS A 259 -38.13 12.67 35.74
N GLN A 260 -37.15 13.58 35.64
CA GLN A 260 -36.92 14.74 36.52
C GLN A 260 -35.43 15.12 36.66
N THR A 261 -35.17 16.42 36.45
CA THR A 261 -34.04 17.25 36.91
C THR A 261 -32.62 17.04 36.33
N PRO A 262 -31.88 18.14 36.04
CA PRO A 262 -30.52 18.08 35.53
C PRO A 262 -29.52 17.90 36.69
N ILE A 263 -28.98 16.69 36.83
CA ILE A 263 -27.81 16.43 37.69
C ILE A 263 -26.55 16.64 36.85
N ALA A 264 -25.69 17.54 37.32
CA ALA A 264 -24.42 17.90 36.70
C ALA A 264 -23.50 16.68 36.51
N GLU A 265 -23.10 16.42 35.27
CA GLU A 265 -22.07 15.42 34.95
C GLU A 265 -20.74 15.75 35.64
N PRO A 266 -20.13 14.79 36.37
CA PRO A 266 -18.82 14.99 36.95
C PRO A 266 -17.75 15.01 35.85
N ARG A 267 -17.08 16.15 35.71
CA ARG A 267 -15.95 16.34 34.79
C ARG A 267 -14.89 15.24 34.98
N PRO A 268 -14.34 14.67 33.89
CA PRO A 268 -13.38 13.59 33.97
C PRO A 268 -12.11 14.04 34.72
N ARG A 269 -11.80 13.35 35.82
CA ARG A 269 -10.58 13.57 36.60
C ARG A 269 -9.35 13.35 35.72
N LYS A 270 -8.45 14.32 35.71
CA LYS A 270 -7.16 14.22 35.00
C LYS A 270 -6.30 13.14 35.66
N LEU A 271 -6.25 11.96 35.03
CA LEU A 271 -5.39 10.86 35.46
C LEU A 271 -3.93 11.32 35.61
N THR A 272 -3.36 11.00 36.76
CA THR A 272 -1.97 11.25 37.12
C THR A 272 -1.02 10.45 36.22
N LYS A 273 0.25 10.86 36.12
CA LYS A 273 1.26 10.17 35.30
C LYS A 273 1.49 8.72 35.75
N SER A 274 1.30 8.41 37.03
CA SER A 274 1.40 7.05 37.58
C SER A 274 0.23 6.17 37.12
N GLU A 275 -1.01 6.66 37.16
CA GLU A 275 -2.20 5.93 36.71
C GLU A 275 -2.14 5.60 35.21
N LYS A 276 -1.67 6.55 34.38
CA LYS A 276 -1.46 6.29 32.94
C LYS A 276 -0.40 5.21 32.67
N LYS A 277 0.60 5.09 33.55
CA LYS A 277 1.64 4.05 33.45
C LYS A 277 1.10 2.69 33.91
N ALA A 278 0.23 2.65 34.92
CA ALA A 278 -0.45 1.44 35.36
C ALA A 278 -1.40 0.91 34.28
N ALA A 279 -2.26 1.77 33.71
CA ALA A 279 -3.17 1.40 32.63
C ALA A 279 -2.44 0.84 31.40
N ARG A 280 -1.29 1.41 31.02
CA ARG A 280 -0.45 0.88 29.93
C ARG A 280 0.16 -0.49 30.23
N ARG A 281 0.50 -0.78 31.50
CA ARG A 281 1.02 -2.09 31.91
C ARG A 281 -0.07 -3.15 31.85
N GLU A 282 -1.27 -2.83 32.32
CA GLU A 282 -2.42 -3.72 32.28
C GLU A 282 -2.84 -4.03 30.83
N GLU A 283 -2.87 -3.01 29.96
CA GLU A 283 -3.12 -3.21 28.53
C GLU A 283 -2.07 -4.12 27.87
N LEU A 284 -0.79 -3.95 28.22
CA LEU A 284 0.28 -4.80 27.72
C LEU A 284 0.12 -6.26 28.19
N GLN A 285 -0.28 -6.48 29.44
CA GLN A 285 -0.57 -7.83 29.98
C GLN A 285 -1.73 -8.48 29.23
N ARG A 286 -2.84 -7.77 29.02
CA ARG A 286 -3.99 -8.27 28.24
C ARG A 286 -3.59 -8.66 26.81
N ARG A 287 -2.73 -7.87 26.16
CA ARG A 287 -2.22 -8.20 24.81
C ARG A 287 -1.31 -9.43 24.81
N LEU A 288 -0.50 -9.60 25.85
CA LEU A 288 0.36 -10.78 26.02
C LEU A 288 -0.47 -12.05 26.25
N GLU A 289 -1.50 -12.00 27.08
CA GLU A 289 -2.41 -13.13 27.30
C GLU A 289 -3.20 -13.49 26.04
N LYS A 290 -3.73 -12.50 25.34
CA LYS A 290 -4.41 -12.72 24.05
C LYS A 290 -3.47 -13.38 23.03
N ALA A 291 -2.23 -12.93 22.93
CA ALA A 291 -1.25 -13.53 22.04
C ALA A 291 -0.89 -14.98 22.43
N LYS A 292 -0.86 -15.31 23.74
CA LYS A 292 -0.67 -16.70 24.21
C LYS A 292 -1.85 -17.58 23.80
N GLN A 293 -3.09 -17.11 23.99
CA GLN A 293 -4.30 -17.83 23.59
C GLN A 293 -4.36 -18.07 22.08
N GLU A 294 -4.04 -17.05 21.26
CA GLU A 294 -3.99 -17.19 19.80
C GLU A 294 -2.93 -18.20 19.34
N ALA A 295 -1.75 -18.20 19.98
CA ALA A 295 -0.69 -19.16 19.68
C ALA A 295 -1.09 -20.60 20.03
N GLU A 296 -1.83 -20.79 21.12
CA GLU A 296 -2.34 -22.10 21.53
C GLU A 296 -3.45 -22.61 20.61
N ALA A 297 -4.39 -21.74 20.23
CA ALA A 297 -5.42 -22.04 19.23
C ALA A 297 -4.79 -22.44 17.89
N LEU A 298 -3.70 -21.79 17.47
CA LEU A 298 -2.97 -22.14 16.26
C LEU A 298 -2.32 -23.54 16.37
N LYS A 299 -1.70 -23.88 17.51
CA LYS A 299 -1.16 -25.24 17.75
C LYS A 299 -2.24 -26.30 17.64
N GLN A 300 -3.43 -26.05 18.19
CA GLN A 300 -4.57 -26.97 18.08
C GLN A 300 -5.06 -27.13 16.63
N ARG A 301 -5.14 -26.03 15.86
CA ARG A 301 -5.53 -26.07 14.44
C ARG A 301 -4.53 -26.85 13.59
N VAL A 302 -3.23 -26.66 13.82
CA VAL A 302 -2.16 -27.40 13.13
C VAL A 302 -2.25 -28.89 13.46
N SER A 303 -2.40 -29.26 14.73
CA SER A 303 -2.56 -30.66 15.16
C SER A 303 -3.77 -31.35 14.48
N LYS A 304 -4.93 -30.68 14.46
CA LYS A 304 -6.14 -31.17 13.76
C LYS A 304 -5.91 -31.36 12.26
N LYS A 305 -5.21 -30.42 11.60
CA LYS A 305 -4.88 -30.49 10.17
C LYS A 305 -3.95 -31.68 9.87
N THR A 306 -2.94 -31.91 10.69
CA THR A 306 -2.01 -33.05 10.56
C THR A 306 -2.72 -34.39 10.75
N LYS A 307 -3.62 -34.51 11.74
CA LYS A 307 -4.42 -35.73 11.95
C LYS A 307 -5.34 -36.04 10.76
N ARG A 308 -5.98 -35.02 10.18
CA ARG A 308 -6.82 -35.16 8.96
C ARG A 308 -6.00 -35.61 7.76
N ARG A 309 -4.79 -35.06 7.57
CA ARG A 309 -3.89 -35.45 6.49
C ARG A 309 -3.46 -36.91 6.61
N ARG A 310 -3.01 -37.36 7.79
CA ARG A 310 -2.67 -38.77 8.06
C ARG A 310 -3.84 -39.72 7.78
N LYS A 311 -5.07 -39.33 8.16
CA LYS A 311 -6.28 -40.13 7.88
C LYS A 311 -6.57 -40.26 6.37
N ARG A 312 -6.35 -39.19 5.58
CA ARG A 312 -6.50 -39.23 4.12
C ARG A 312 -5.44 -40.10 3.46
N GLU A 313 -4.18 -39.97 3.89
CA GLU A 313 -3.07 -40.80 3.41
C GLU A 313 -3.31 -42.29 3.71
N ALA A 314 -3.83 -42.63 4.90
CA ALA A 314 -4.20 -44.01 5.25
C ALA A 314 -5.34 -44.57 4.36
N ARG A 315 -6.38 -43.75 4.08
CA ARG A 315 -7.48 -44.15 3.17
C ARG A 315 -6.99 -44.36 1.74
N HIS A 316 -6.05 -43.54 1.27
CA HIS A 316 -5.47 -43.70 -0.05
C HIS A 316 -4.65 -45.00 -0.14
N LYS A 317 -3.85 -45.32 0.89
CA LYS A 317 -3.10 -46.58 0.95
C LYS A 317 -4.01 -47.81 0.93
N MET A 318 -5.11 -47.82 1.71
CA MET A 318 -6.07 -48.94 1.67
C MET A 318 -6.68 -49.14 0.28
N LYS A 319 -7.04 -48.05 -0.43
CA LYS A 319 -7.58 -48.15 -1.79
C LYS A 319 -6.54 -48.67 -2.79
N GLU A 320 -5.28 -48.25 -2.65
CA GLU A 320 -4.19 -48.72 -3.50
C GLU A 320 -3.87 -50.21 -3.27
N GLU A 321 -4.01 -50.68 -2.02
CA GLU A 321 -3.83 -52.09 -1.65
C GLU A 321 -4.98 -52.97 -2.17
N GLN A 322 -6.24 -52.53 -2.03
CA GLN A 322 -7.40 -53.20 -2.62
C GLN A 322 -7.34 -53.31 -4.15
N MET A 323 -6.76 -52.31 -4.83
CA MET A 323 -6.55 -52.36 -6.28
C MET A 323 -5.43 -53.34 -6.70
N ARG A 324 -4.52 -53.71 -5.80
CA ARG A 324 -3.42 -54.65 -6.10
C ARG A 324 -3.83 -56.12 -5.97
N ASP A 325 -4.81 -56.43 -5.12
CA ASP A 325 -5.27 -57.80 -4.89
C ASP A 325 -6.17 -58.33 -6.03
N GLY A 326 -6.67 -57.46 -6.91
CA GLY A 326 -7.45 -57.83 -8.10
C GLY A 326 -6.62 -58.19 -9.34
N GLN A 327 -5.29 -58.14 -9.30
CA GLN A 327 -4.43 -58.36 -10.48
C GLN A 327 -3.18 -59.17 -10.12
N MET A 328 -3.35 -60.48 -9.98
CA MET A 328 -2.26 -61.44 -9.85
C MET A 328 -2.60 -62.76 -10.56
N GLN A 329 -2.35 -62.84 -11.87
CA GLN A 329 -1.64 -63.97 -12.48
C GLN A 329 -0.80 -63.45 -13.67
N GLY A 330 0.50 -63.75 -13.66
CA GLY A 330 1.47 -63.39 -14.70
C GLY A 330 2.51 -62.34 -14.29
N GLU A 331 3.80 -62.66 -14.47
CA GLU A 331 4.98 -61.80 -14.29
C GLU A 331 5.47 -61.48 -12.85
N LYS A 332 6.00 -62.50 -12.15
CA LYS A 332 6.64 -62.35 -10.82
C LYS A 332 8.06 -61.74 -10.84
N GLY A 333 8.76 -61.69 -11.98
CA GLY A 333 10.14 -61.17 -12.07
C GLY A 333 10.25 -59.64 -12.19
N LYS A 334 9.59 -59.04 -13.20
CA LYS A 334 9.66 -57.60 -13.48
C LYS A 334 9.03 -56.72 -12.37
N LYS A 335 8.09 -57.29 -11.60
CA LYS A 335 7.37 -56.58 -10.52
C LYS A 335 8.27 -56.31 -9.30
N ALA A 336 9.26 -57.17 -9.03
CA ALA A 336 10.18 -57.01 -7.91
C ALA A 336 11.19 -55.86 -8.14
N GLU A 337 11.74 -55.77 -9.35
CA GLU A 337 12.67 -54.71 -9.73
C GLU A 337 12.01 -53.33 -9.74
N LYS A 338 10.81 -53.23 -10.34
CA LYS A 338 10.00 -52.00 -10.33
C LYS A 338 9.65 -51.53 -8.90
N LYS A 339 9.43 -52.48 -7.97
CA LYS A 339 9.17 -52.19 -6.55
C LYS A 339 10.42 -51.67 -5.83
N LYS A 340 11.61 -52.20 -6.16
CA LYS A 340 12.89 -51.73 -5.61
C LYS A 340 13.20 -50.31 -6.08
N LEU A 341 13.03 -50.02 -7.38
CA LEU A 341 13.21 -48.68 -7.95
C LEU A 341 12.23 -47.66 -7.36
N ALA A 342 10.96 -48.04 -7.16
CA ALA A 342 9.97 -47.16 -6.55
C ALA A 342 10.30 -46.82 -5.09
N ARG A 343 10.86 -47.76 -4.31
CA ARG A 343 11.32 -47.50 -2.94
C ARG A 343 12.50 -46.53 -2.91
N GLN A 344 13.48 -46.72 -3.79
CA GLN A 344 14.63 -45.81 -3.90
C GLN A 344 14.19 -44.38 -4.26
N ARG A 345 13.30 -44.22 -5.25
CA ARG A 345 12.76 -42.89 -5.61
C ARG A 345 12.00 -42.23 -4.47
N LEU A 346 11.22 -43.00 -3.70
CA LEU A 346 10.49 -42.47 -2.56
C LEU A 346 11.43 -42.02 -1.43
N GLU A 347 12.52 -42.76 -1.20
CA GLU A 347 13.54 -42.42 -0.21
C GLU A 347 14.33 -41.18 -0.61
N GLU A 348 14.71 -41.07 -1.89
CA GLU A 348 15.34 -39.88 -2.46
C GLU A 348 14.42 -38.64 -2.34
N GLN A 349 13.12 -38.78 -2.64
CA GLN A 349 12.15 -37.70 -2.46
C GLN A 349 12.00 -37.29 -0.99
N ARG A 350 12.04 -38.24 -0.05
CA ARG A 350 12.01 -37.96 1.39
C ARG A 350 13.26 -37.23 1.86
N SER A 351 14.43 -37.64 1.38
CA SER A 351 15.71 -36.98 1.66
C SER A 351 15.70 -35.52 1.17
N ARG A 352 15.32 -35.30 -0.09
CA ARG A 352 15.18 -33.94 -0.67
C ARG A 352 14.14 -33.09 0.07
N ALA A 353 13.04 -33.68 0.52
CA ALA A 353 12.04 -32.97 1.30
C ALA A 353 12.55 -32.59 2.69
N ALA A 354 13.34 -33.46 3.35
CA ALA A 354 13.95 -33.16 4.64
C ALA A 354 14.99 -32.04 4.53
N GLU A 355 15.81 -32.05 3.47
CA GLU A 355 16.79 -31.00 3.18
C GLU A 355 16.13 -29.62 2.99
N ARG A 356 15.05 -29.55 2.19
CA ARG A 356 14.27 -28.32 2.00
C ARG A 356 13.70 -27.78 3.31
N VAL A 357 13.24 -28.66 4.19
CA VAL A 357 12.72 -28.27 5.52
C VAL A 357 13.84 -27.75 6.41
N ALA A 358 15.03 -28.36 6.36
CA ALA A 358 16.20 -27.87 7.11
C ALA A 358 16.64 -26.49 6.63
N GLU A 359 16.72 -26.28 5.32
CA GLU A 359 17.07 -24.99 4.70
C GLU A 359 16.04 -23.89 5.05
N GLU A 360 14.75 -24.22 5.03
CA GLU A 360 13.69 -23.28 5.44
C GLU A 360 13.79 -22.91 6.92
N GLN A 361 14.11 -23.87 7.79
CA GLN A 361 14.33 -23.62 9.22
C GLN A 361 15.53 -22.72 9.47
N GLU A 362 16.63 -22.90 8.73
CA GLU A 362 17.81 -22.04 8.81
C GLU A 362 17.49 -20.60 8.36
N ARG A 363 16.88 -20.43 7.18
CA ARG A 363 16.40 -19.12 6.70
C ARG A 363 15.45 -18.44 7.70
N ALA A 364 14.61 -19.22 8.39
CA ALA A 364 13.74 -18.69 9.43
C ALA A 364 14.50 -18.23 10.69
N ARG A 365 15.59 -18.91 11.07
CA ARG A 365 16.49 -18.49 12.17
C ARG A 365 17.20 -17.18 11.79
N GLU A 366 17.76 -17.09 10.60
CA GLU A 366 18.43 -15.88 10.09
C GLU A 366 17.47 -14.68 10.06
N ARG A 367 16.23 -14.87 9.57
CA ARG A 367 15.20 -13.82 9.57
C ARG A 367 14.87 -13.33 10.97
N LYS A 368 14.80 -14.23 11.96
CA LYS A 368 14.57 -13.86 13.36
C LYS A 368 15.75 -13.08 13.94
N GLU A 369 16.98 -13.50 13.64
CA GLU A 369 18.18 -12.80 14.08
C GLU A 369 18.30 -11.40 13.44
N ALA A 370 18.10 -11.29 12.13
CA ALA A 370 18.10 -10.01 11.43
C ALA A 370 17.03 -9.06 11.98
N LYS A 371 15.84 -9.57 12.33
CA LYS A 371 14.79 -8.78 12.98
C LYS A 371 15.21 -8.30 14.37
N ARG A 372 15.87 -9.14 15.17
CA ARG A 372 16.43 -8.75 16.49
C ARG A 372 17.48 -7.65 16.35
N LYS A 373 18.41 -7.78 15.39
CA LYS A 373 19.43 -6.76 15.09
C LYS A 373 18.80 -5.42 14.72
N ARG A 374 17.79 -5.41 13.84
CA ARG A 374 17.05 -4.18 13.46
C ARG A 374 16.35 -3.50 14.63
N ILE A 375 15.73 -4.29 15.52
CA ILE A 375 15.07 -3.74 16.73
C ILE A 375 16.12 -3.14 17.68
N ALA A 376 17.24 -3.83 17.89
CA ALA A 376 18.33 -3.31 18.73
C ALA A 376 18.93 -2.01 18.18
N GLU A 377 19.11 -1.91 16.86
CA GLU A 377 19.59 -0.69 16.21
C GLU A 377 18.58 0.47 16.33
N ALA A 378 17.29 0.18 16.15
CA ALA A 378 16.23 1.17 16.32
C ALA A 378 16.18 1.74 17.74
N ASN A 379 16.33 0.87 18.75
CA ASN A 379 16.40 1.29 20.16
C ASN A 379 17.63 2.16 20.43
N ARG A 380 18.82 1.76 19.94
CA ARG A 380 20.03 2.60 20.04
C ARG A 380 19.87 3.97 19.40
N LYS A 381 19.18 4.06 18.25
CA LYS A 381 18.86 5.33 17.58
C LYS A 381 17.87 6.18 18.39
N ALA A 382 16.89 5.56 19.03
CA ALA A 382 15.95 6.24 19.92
C ALA A 382 16.66 6.83 21.15
N ASP A 383 17.50 6.05 21.82
CA ASP A 383 18.27 6.49 22.99
C ASP A 383 19.18 7.68 22.64
N LYS A 384 19.85 7.64 21.48
CA LYS A 384 20.66 8.77 20.99
C LYS A 384 19.82 10.03 20.77
N ARG A 385 18.61 9.91 20.22
CA ARG A 385 17.69 11.05 20.02
C ARG A 385 17.25 11.64 21.36
N ASP A 386 16.93 10.79 22.33
CA ASP A 386 16.53 11.23 23.67
C ASP A 386 17.68 11.96 24.38
N GLN A 387 18.91 11.46 24.28
CA GLN A 387 20.10 12.15 24.80
C GLN A 387 20.31 13.53 24.15
N VAL A 388 20.15 13.64 22.83
CA VAL A 388 20.25 14.93 22.13
C VAL A 388 19.17 15.90 22.58
N MET A 389 17.93 15.42 22.76
CA MET A 389 16.82 16.23 23.25
C MET A 389 17.03 16.71 24.68
N GLU A 390 17.55 15.86 25.57
CA GLU A 390 17.91 16.26 26.94
C GLU A 390 19.04 17.30 26.96
N ARG A 391 20.09 17.14 26.14
CA ARG A 391 21.15 18.17 25.99
C ARG A 391 20.57 19.51 25.52
N ARG A 392 19.64 19.49 24.57
CA ARG A 392 18.98 20.71 24.07
C ARG A 392 18.17 21.39 25.18
N ARG A 393 17.40 20.62 25.97
CA ARG A 393 16.65 21.12 27.13
C ARG A 393 17.56 21.70 28.21
N ALA A 394 18.69 21.05 28.51
CA ALA A 394 19.68 21.54 29.46
C ALA A 394 20.28 22.89 29.01
N ASN A 395 20.64 23.00 27.73
CA ASN A 395 21.15 24.24 27.13
C ASN A 395 20.11 25.37 27.17
N GLU A 396 18.85 25.06 26.90
CA GLU A 396 17.76 26.03 26.99
C GLU A 396 17.53 26.52 28.43
N ARG A 397 17.57 25.61 29.41
CA ARG A 397 17.53 25.98 30.84
C ARG A 397 18.70 26.88 31.24
N LYS A 398 19.91 26.61 30.74
CA LYS A 398 21.09 27.46 30.97
C LYS A 398 20.89 28.86 30.40
N ARG A 399 20.47 28.97 29.14
CA ARG A 399 20.14 30.25 28.48
C ARG A 399 19.04 31.02 29.21
N ALA A 400 18.01 30.34 29.70
CA ALA A 400 16.94 30.95 30.49
C ALA A 400 17.45 31.54 31.82
N ARG A 401 18.36 30.82 32.52
CA ARG A 401 19.01 31.31 33.75
C ARG A 401 19.88 32.55 33.48
N GLU A 402 20.65 32.55 32.39
CA GLU A 402 21.46 33.71 31.97
C GLU A 402 20.60 34.93 31.65
N ARG A 403 19.48 34.74 30.92
CA ARG A 403 18.51 35.82 30.65
C ARG A 403 17.91 36.40 31.94
N ARG A 404 17.62 35.56 32.95
CA ARG A 404 17.14 36.03 34.27
C ARG A 404 18.20 36.87 34.98
N ARG A 405 19.44 36.39 35.06
CA ARG A 405 20.58 37.13 35.65
C ARG A 405 20.83 38.46 34.93
N ALA A 406 20.75 38.48 33.60
CA ALA A 406 20.91 39.72 32.82
C ALA A 406 19.79 40.73 33.10
N LYS A 407 18.54 40.28 33.21
CA LYS A 407 17.40 41.14 33.60
C LYS A 407 17.59 41.70 35.00
N GLU A 408 18.05 40.89 35.94
CA GLU A 408 18.34 41.31 37.31
C GLU A 408 19.46 42.36 37.39
N ARG A 409 20.57 42.15 36.67
CA ARG A 409 21.65 43.16 36.53
C ARG A 409 21.15 44.48 35.95
N ARG A 410 20.26 44.44 34.94
CA ARG A 410 19.62 45.64 34.38
C ARG A 410 18.75 46.36 35.41
N ARG A 411 17.98 45.62 36.22
CA ARG A 411 17.17 46.20 37.31
C ARG A 411 18.04 46.84 38.38
N ALA A 412 19.12 46.19 38.81
CA ALA A 412 20.08 46.73 39.77
C ALA A 412 20.72 48.04 39.26
N ARG A 413 21.18 48.06 38.00
CA ARG A 413 21.72 49.29 37.38
C ARG A 413 20.71 50.44 37.33
N LYS A 414 19.44 50.15 37.07
CA LYS A 414 18.37 51.16 37.08
C LYS A 414 18.15 51.74 38.49
N ARG A 415 18.19 50.91 39.54
CA ARG A 415 18.09 51.37 40.93
C ARG A 415 19.25 52.30 41.30
N MET A 416 20.49 51.90 41.04
CA MET A 416 21.68 52.73 41.28
C MET A 416 21.62 54.11 40.59
N ARG A 417 21.07 54.18 39.36
CA ARG A 417 20.89 55.46 38.65
C ARG A 417 19.81 56.34 39.28
N ALA A 418 18.72 55.75 39.77
CA ALA A 418 17.67 56.49 40.46
C ALA A 418 18.19 57.10 41.76
N ASP A 419 18.95 56.31 42.53
CA ASP A 419 19.51 56.74 43.82
C ASP A 419 20.62 57.81 43.64
N GLY A 420 21.47 57.67 42.61
CA GLY A 420 22.50 58.67 42.29
C GLY A 420 21.95 60.00 41.76
N GLY A 421 20.83 59.99 41.04
CA GLY A 421 20.16 61.20 40.57
C GLY A 421 19.49 62.01 41.69
N ALA A 422 19.08 61.34 42.78
CA ALA A 422 18.53 62.01 43.96
C ALA A 422 19.62 62.80 44.73
N ALA A 423 20.84 62.27 44.82
CA ALA A 423 21.96 62.94 45.49
C ALA A 423 22.45 64.21 44.78
N GLN A 424 22.31 64.29 43.45
CA GLN A 424 22.80 65.43 42.66
C GLN A 424 21.85 66.64 42.67
N LYS A 425 20.58 66.46 43.08
CA LYS A 425 19.58 67.54 43.20
C LYS A 425 19.72 68.39 44.48
N LEU A 426 20.55 67.96 45.45
CA LEU A 426 20.75 68.67 46.72
C LEU A 426 21.94 69.67 46.72
N LYS A 427 22.66 69.84 45.61
CA LYS A 427 23.77 70.80 45.49
C LYS A 427 23.54 71.81 44.36
N ARG A 428 22.45 72.57 44.42
CA ARG A 428 22.35 73.84 43.69
C ARG A 428 22.27 74.97 44.71
N PRO A 429 23.38 75.67 45.00
CA PRO A 429 23.31 76.88 45.81
C PRO A 429 22.51 77.92 45.03
N LYS A 430 21.49 78.50 45.67
CA LYS A 430 20.89 79.76 45.22
C LYS A 430 21.97 80.83 45.40
N LEU A 431 22.48 81.35 44.28
CA LEU A 431 23.16 82.63 44.25
C LEU A 431 22.07 83.68 44.02
N GLU A 432 21.88 84.52 45.04
CA GLU A 432 21.18 85.81 44.97
C GLU A 432 22.10 86.87 44.37
#